data_AF-A0A8B3EW15-F1
#
_entry.id   AF-A0A8B3EW15-F1
#
_cell.length_a   1.000
_cell.length_b   1.000
_cell.length_c   1.000
_cell.angle_alpha   90.00
_cell.angle_beta   90.00
_cell.angle_gamma   90.00
#
_symmetry.space_group_name_H-M   'P 1'
#
loop_
_entity.id
_entity.type
_entity.pdbx_description
1 polymer ?
#
loop_
_entity_poly.entity_id
_entity_poly.type
_entity_poly.pdbx_seq_one_letter_code
_entity_poly.pdbx_strand_id
1 'polypeptide(L)'
;MKILKNLLLNSSYRLLLVIIPLITTPYISRVLGVHRVGLNTLTVTIVQYFTIIAVLGTSIYGAREIAYHQNQKRERSNAFWGITFISFIMTSFSIICFLVFILCYKKYELIFLWQGIAVLSVFLIFLGILEELKILK
;
A
#
# COMPACT_ATOMS: atom_id res chain seq x y z
N MET A 1 -23.90 6.82 -22.66
CA MET A 1 -24.00 7.47 -21.32
C MET A 1 -23.31 6.72 -20.18
N LYS A 2 -22.73 5.51 -20.38
CA LYS A 2 -22.00 4.79 -19.32
C LYS A 2 -20.68 5.47 -18.91
N ILE A 3 -19.99 6.10 -19.87
CA ILE A 3 -18.69 6.76 -19.64
C ILE A 3 -18.86 8.01 -18.75
N LEU A 4 -19.86 8.86 -19.03
CA LEU A 4 -20.09 10.09 -18.25
C LEU A 4 -20.47 9.79 -16.79
N LYS A 5 -21.31 8.75 -16.57
CA LYS A 5 -21.66 8.29 -15.22
C LYS A 5 -20.43 7.73 -14.48
N ASN A 6 -19.60 6.93 -15.14
CA ASN A 6 -18.38 6.38 -14.53
C ASN A 6 -17.36 7.48 -14.19
N LEU A 7 -17.26 8.50 -15.04
CA LEU A 7 -16.35 9.63 -14.85
C LEU A 7 -16.80 10.53 -13.69
N LEU A 8 -18.11 10.83 -13.61
CA LEU A 8 -18.69 11.55 -12.46
C LEU A 8 -18.49 10.79 -11.15
N LEU A 9 -18.76 9.47 -11.13
CA LEU A 9 -18.59 8.66 -9.92
C LEU A 9 -17.13 8.59 -9.47
N ASN A 10 -16.17 8.37 -10.39
CA ASN A 10 -14.75 8.37 -10.05
C ASN A 10 -14.26 9.74 -9.57
N SER A 11 -14.75 10.83 -10.17
CA SER A 11 -14.36 12.19 -9.79
C SER A 11 -14.90 12.55 -8.41
N SER A 12 -16.18 12.27 -8.15
CA SER A 12 -16.79 12.47 -6.83
C SER A 12 -16.10 11.62 -5.76
N TYR A 13 -15.77 10.37 -6.07
CA TYR A 13 -15.03 9.51 -5.15
C TYR A 13 -13.66 10.11 -4.77
N ARG A 14 -12.89 10.59 -5.76
CA ARG A 14 -11.62 11.26 -5.51
C ARG A 14 -11.78 12.54 -4.69
N LEU A 15 -12.85 13.32 -4.91
CA LEU A 15 -13.16 14.49 -4.10
C LEU A 15 -13.45 14.12 -2.64
N LEU A 16 -14.24 13.07 -2.39
CA LEU A 16 -14.53 12.60 -1.04
C LEU A 16 -13.25 12.18 -0.31
N LEU A 17 -12.35 11.47 -0.99
CA LEU A 17 -11.06 11.07 -0.43
C LEU A 17 -10.19 12.26 0.01
N VAL A 18 -10.39 13.45 -0.56
CA VAL A 18 -9.67 14.68 -0.15
C VAL A 18 -10.41 15.42 0.96
N ILE A 19 -11.74 15.55 0.87
CA ILE A 19 -12.55 16.32 1.82
C ILE A 19 -12.54 15.65 3.21
N ILE A 20 -12.63 14.32 3.27
CA ILE A 20 -12.64 13.56 4.53
C ILE A 20 -11.40 13.89 5.40
N PRO A 21 -10.15 13.67 4.96
CA PRO A 21 -8.98 13.96 5.79
C PRO A 21 -8.82 15.45 6.08
N LEU A 22 -9.32 16.36 5.24
CA LEU A 22 -9.28 17.80 5.50
C LEU A 22 -10.11 18.19 6.73
N ILE A 23 -11.24 17.52 6.96
CA ILE A 23 -12.11 17.76 8.13
C ILE A 23 -11.68 16.90 9.32
N THR A 24 -11.32 15.65 9.08
CA THR A 24 -10.99 14.69 10.13
C THR A 24 -9.65 14.99 10.79
N THR A 25 -8.62 15.39 10.04
CA THR A 25 -7.29 15.73 10.60
C THR A 25 -7.34 16.81 11.70
N PRO A 26 -7.97 17.99 11.49
CA PRO A 26 -8.07 19.02 12.54
C PRO A 26 -8.99 18.62 13.70
N TYR A 27 -9.96 17.71 13.47
CA TYR A 27 -10.79 17.16 14.55
C TYR A 27 -9.97 16.22 15.45
N ILE A 28 -9.25 15.26 14.84
CA ILE A 28 -8.35 14.33 15.53
C ILE A 28 -7.27 15.10 16.31
N SER A 29 -6.68 16.13 15.71
CA SER A 29 -5.68 16.99 16.36
C SER A 29 -6.21 17.68 17.63
N ARG A 30 -7.49 18.09 17.64
CA ARG A 30 -8.13 18.68 18.82
C ARG A 30 -8.43 17.67 19.92
N VAL A 31 -8.80 16.43 19.58
CA VAL A 31 -9.18 15.39 20.55
C VAL A 31 -7.97 14.67 21.15
N LEU A 32 -6.99 14.28 20.32
CA LEU A 32 -5.80 13.55 20.76
C LEU A 32 -4.67 14.45 21.26
N GLY A 33 -4.74 15.74 20.95
CA GLY A 33 -3.69 16.72 21.21
C GLY A 33 -2.52 16.59 20.23
N VAL A 34 -1.88 17.71 19.95
CA VAL A 34 -0.81 17.84 18.95
C VAL A 34 0.37 16.89 19.17
N HIS A 35 0.68 16.54 20.42
CA HIS A 35 1.81 15.66 20.76
C HIS A 35 1.59 14.21 20.30
N ARG A 36 0.38 13.66 20.53
CA ARG A 36 0.07 12.27 20.17
C ARG A 36 -0.15 12.10 18.67
N VAL A 37 -0.73 13.11 18.00
CA VAL A 37 -0.85 13.13 16.54
C VAL A 37 0.52 13.24 15.86
N GLY A 38 1.44 14.04 16.43
CA GLY A 38 2.82 14.13 15.95
C GLY A 38 3.55 12.79 16.04
N LEU A 39 3.49 12.10 17.19
CA LEU A 39 4.10 10.77 17.35
C LEU A 39 3.51 9.73 16.40
N ASN A 40 2.18 9.73 16.21
CA ASN A 40 1.54 8.83 15.25
C ASN A 40 2.01 9.12 13.82
N THR A 41 2.04 10.38 13.42
CA THR A 41 2.47 10.79 12.08
C THR A 41 3.92 10.41 11.82
N LEU A 42 4.82 10.65 12.79
CA LEU A 42 6.22 10.23 12.71
C LEU A 42 6.36 8.72 12.51
N THR A 43 5.64 7.94 13.31
CA THR A 43 5.66 6.47 13.21
C THR A 43 5.14 6.02 11.84
N VAL A 44 4.02 6.60 11.37
CA VAL A 44 3.42 6.28 10.07
C VAL A 44 4.39 6.59 8.94
N THR A 45 5.04 7.75 8.95
CA THR A 45 6.00 8.11 7.90
C THR A 45 7.20 7.15 7.87
N ILE A 46 7.72 6.76 9.04
CA ILE A 46 8.81 5.77 9.13
C ILE A 46 8.38 4.43 8.53
N VAL A 47 7.22 3.90 8.96
CA VAL A 47 6.64 2.66 8.44
C VAL A 47 6.40 2.76 6.94
N GLN A 48 5.93 3.90 6.46
CA GLN A 48 5.63 4.14 5.06
C GLN A 48 6.86 4.12 4.17
N TYR A 49 8.03 4.56 4.66
CA TYR A 49 9.28 4.39 3.92
C TYR A 49 9.62 2.91 3.69
N PHE A 50 9.42 2.06 4.69
CA PHE A 50 9.60 0.61 4.52
C PHE A 50 8.57 0.04 3.53
N THR A 51 7.31 0.45 3.62
CA THR A 51 6.28 0.06 2.66
C THR A 51 6.63 0.43 1.22
N ILE A 52 7.19 1.62 0.99
CA ILE A 52 7.62 2.05 -0.36
C ILE A 52 8.72 1.11 -0.89
N ILE A 53 9.66 0.71 -0.03
CA ILE A 53 10.72 -0.25 -0.40
C ILE A 53 10.13 -1.62 -0.76
N ALA A 54 9.14 -2.10 0.01
CA ALA A 54 8.50 -3.40 -0.23
C ALA A 54 7.79 -3.49 -1.60
N VAL A 55 7.20 -2.38 -2.06
CA VAL A 55 6.44 -2.29 -3.33
C VAL A 55 7.29 -1.70 -4.47
N LEU A 56 8.53 -1.31 -4.18
CA LEU A 56 9.35 -0.55 -5.11
C LEU A 56 9.55 -1.35 -6.40
N GLY A 57 9.10 -0.77 -7.52
CA GLY A 57 9.22 -1.39 -8.84
C GLY A 57 8.21 -2.50 -9.14
N THR A 58 7.78 -3.28 -8.15
CA THR A 58 6.88 -4.44 -8.38
C THR A 58 5.47 -4.04 -8.79
N SER A 59 4.93 -2.95 -8.24
CA SER A 59 3.59 -2.44 -8.61
C SER A 59 3.53 -1.96 -10.06
N ILE A 60 4.51 -1.16 -10.49
CA ILE A 60 4.51 -0.58 -11.85
C ILE A 60 4.94 -1.62 -12.89
N TYR A 61 6.00 -2.37 -12.60
CA TYR A 61 6.49 -3.42 -13.50
C TYR A 61 5.46 -4.56 -13.62
N GLY A 62 4.90 -5.01 -12.50
CA GLY A 62 3.91 -6.08 -12.47
C GLY A 62 2.65 -5.77 -13.26
N ALA A 63 2.10 -4.57 -13.09
CA ALA A 63 0.94 -4.12 -13.84
C ALA A 63 1.23 -4.02 -15.35
N ARG A 64 2.42 -3.53 -15.72
CA ARG A 64 2.84 -3.38 -17.11
C ARG A 64 3.07 -4.72 -17.81
N GLU A 65 3.74 -5.67 -17.16
CA GLU A 65 4.01 -7.00 -17.73
C GLU A 65 2.71 -7.78 -17.98
N ILE A 66 1.75 -7.69 -17.05
CA ILE A 66 0.45 -8.38 -17.16
C ILE A 66 -0.41 -7.75 -18.25
N ALA A 67 -0.36 -6.42 -18.41
CA ALA A 67 -1.05 -5.74 -19.50
C ALA A 67 -0.43 -6.11 -20.86
N TYR A 68 0.89 -6.27 -20.94
CA TYR A 68 1.57 -6.63 -22.19
C TYR A 68 1.25 -8.05 -22.66
N HIS A 69 1.22 -9.03 -21.75
CA HIS A 69 0.90 -10.43 -22.06
C HIS A 69 -0.59 -10.79 -21.88
N GLN A 70 -1.49 -9.80 -21.89
CA GLN A 70 -2.92 -9.98 -21.59
C GLN A 70 -3.63 -11.00 -22.52
N ASN A 71 -3.17 -11.12 -23.77
CA ASN A 71 -3.78 -12.00 -24.78
C ASN A 71 -3.41 -13.49 -24.61
N GLN A 72 -2.31 -13.80 -23.92
CA GLN A 72 -1.81 -15.17 -23.79
C GLN A 72 -1.90 -15.67 -22.35
N LYS A 73 -2.91 -16.51 -22.06
CA LYS A 73 -3.15 -17.03 -20.70
C LYS A 73 -1.94 -17.72 -20.05
N ARG A 74 -1.13 -18.42 -20.85
CA ARG A 74 0.00 -19.22 -20.36
C ARG A 74 1.19 -18.34 -19.98
N GLU A 75 1.57 -17.40 -20.85
CA GLU A 75 2.65 -16.44 -20.58
C GLU A 75 2.31 -15.51 -19.42
N ARG A 76 1.06 -15.02 -19.37
CA ARG A 76 0.56 -14.19 -18.27
C ARG A 76 0.67 -14.88 -16.90
N SER A 77 0.37 -16.18 -16.83
CA SER A 77 0.47 -16.92 -15.58
C SER A 77 1.91 -17.07 -15.12
N ASN A 78 2.84 -17.28 -16.06
CA ASN A 78 4.27 -17.36 -15.73
C ASN A 78 4.81 -16.01 -15.24
N ALA A 79 4.48 -14.92 -15.94
CA ALA A 79 4.84 -13.56 -15.54
C ALA A 79 4.27 -13.21 -14.15
N PHE A 80 2.98 -13.54 -13.91
CA PHE A 80 2.32 -13.33 -12.62
C PHE A 80 3.06 -14.02 -11.47
N TRP A 81 3.42 -15.30 -11.62
CA TRP A 81 4.13 -16.04 -10.58
C TRP A 81 5.55 -15.50 -10.37
N GLY A 82 6.27 -15.14 -11.44
CA GLY A 82 7.60 -14.52 -11.32
C GLY A 82 7.56 -13.19 -10.56
N ILE A 83 6.63 -12.31 -10.92
CA ILE A 83 6.44 -11.01 -10.27
C ILE A 83 6.00 -11.17 -8.81
N THR A 84 5.08 -12.10 -8.54
CA THR A 84 4.62 -12.39 -7.18
C THR A 84 5.77 -12.89 -6.31
N PHE A 85 6.64 -13.74 -6.85
CA PHE A 85 7.81 -14.24 -6.14
C PHE A 85 8.82 -13.13 -5.82
N ILE A 86 9.12 -12.25 -6.77
CA ILE A 86 9.97 -11.07 -6.55
C ILE A 86 9.37 -10.15 -5.49
N SER A 87 8.06 -9.93 -5.55
CA SER A 87 7.35 -9.09 -4.58
C SER A 87 7.33 -9.69 -3.18
N PHE A 88 7.25 -11.01 -3.09
CA PHE A 88 7.39 -11.74 -1.83
C PHE A 88 8.78 -11.52 -1.22
N ILE A 89 9.85 -11.67 -2.01
CA ILE A 89 11.23 -11.44 -1.55
C ILE A 89 11.41 -9.99 -1.06
N MET A 90 10.95 -9.00 -1.84
CA MET A 90 11.05 -7.60 -1.45
C MET A 90 10.26 -7.27 -0.18
N THR A 91 9.07 -7.85 -0.03
CA THR A 91 8.25 -7.65 1.17
C THR A 91 8.89 -8.34 2.38
N SER A 92 9.40 -9.56 2.24
CA SER A 92 10.15 -10.24 3.32
C SER A 92 11.39 -9.45 3.73
N PHE A 93 12.17 -8.93 2.78
CA PHE A 93 13.32 -8.08 3.06
C PHE A 93 12.92 -6.82 3.85
N SER A 94 11.86 -6.14 3.42
CA SER A 94 11.33 -4.96 4.12
C SER A 94 10.87 -5.28 5.55
N ILE A 95 10.23 -6.43 5.77
CA ILE A 95 9.80 -6.86 7.11
C ILE A 95 11.01 -7.13 8.01
N ILE A 96 12.06 -7.78 7.48
CA ILE A 96 13.29 -8.03 8.24
C ILE A 96 13.95 -6.70 8.63
N CYS A 97 14.10 -5.76 7.70
CA CYS A 97 14.63 -4.43 7.99
C CYS A 97 13.79 -3.69 9.04
N PHE A 98 12.47 -3.81 8.96
CA PHE A 98 11.55 -3.21 9.92
C PHE A 98 11.70 -3.82 11.33
N LEU A 99 11.84 -5.14 11.43
CA LEU A 99 12.10 -5.82 12.71
C LEU A 99 13.44 -5.40 13.33
N VAL A 100 14.51 -5.30 12.52
CA VAL A 100 15.81 -4.80 12.98
C VAL A 100 15.70 -3.36 13.47
N PHE A 101 14.92 -2.52 12.78
CA PHE A 101 14.65 -1.14 13.20
C PHE A 101 13.93 -1.07 14.55
N ILE A 102 12.91 -1.90 14.78
CA ILE A 102 12.22 -1.97 16.09
C ILE A 102 13.19 -2.37 17.20
N LEU A 103 14.05 -3.37 16.98
CA LEU A 103 15.01 -3.83 17.99
C LEU A 103 16.04 -2.75 18.37
N CYS A 104 16.41 -1.89 17.41
CA CYS A 104 17.32 -0.77 17.65
C CYS A 104 16.60 0.40 18.35
N TYR A 105 15.33 0.63 18.01
CA TYR A 105 14.53 1.75 18.50
C TYR A 105 13.53 1.31 19.59
N LYS A 106 14.04 1.07 20.82
CA LYS A 106 13.23 0.64 21.99
C LYS A 106 12.17 1.65 22.47
N LYS A 107 12.06 2.82 21.82
CA LYS A 107 11.11 3.87 22.20
C LYS A 107 9.82 3.72 21.39
N TYR A 108 8.69 3.52 22.07
CA TYR A 108 7.36 3.33 21.48
C TYR A 108 7.15 2.02 20.70
N GLU A 109 7.81 0.93 21.11
CA GLU A 109 7.71 -0.41 20.48
C GLU A 109 6.26 -0.84 20.22
N LEU A 110 5.35 -0.57 21.16
CA LEU A 110 3.93 -0.95 21.03
C LEU A 110 3.26 -0.23 19.84
N ILE A 111 3.54 1.07 19.63
CA ILE A 111 2.96 1.85 18.52
C ILE A 111 3.53 1.38 17.18
N PHE A 112 4.84 1.07 17.14
CA PHE A 112 5.47 0.49 15.95
C PHE A 112 4.95 -0.90 15.63
N LEU A 113 4.70 -1.76 16.63
CA LEU A 113 4.13 -3.09 16.44
C LEU A 113 2.73 -3.04 15.81
N TRP A 114 1.86 -2.13 16.30
CA TRP A 114 0.53 -1.92 15.71
C TRP A 114 0.63 -1.47 14.25
N GLN A 115 1.57 -0.57 13.93
CA GLN A 115 1.76 -0.12 12.55
C GLN A 115 2.52 -1.11 11.67
N GLY A 116 3.26 -2.06 12.25
CA GLY A 116 3.91 -3.15 11.51
C GLY A 116 2.91 -4.06 10.78
N ILE A 117 1.69 -4.18 11.28
CA ILE A 117 0.58 -4.86 10.59
C ILE A 117 0.30 -4.20 9.23
N ALA A 118 0.49 -2.88 9.12
CA ALA A 118 0.33 -2.17 7.86
C ALA A 118 1.42 -2.51 6.84
N VAL A 119 2.60 -2.97 7.26
CA VAL A 119 3.62 -3.48 6.33
C VAL A 119 3.23 -4.86 5.79
N LEU A 120 2.62 -5.71 6.63
CA LEU A 120 2.12 -7.02 6.20
C LEU A 120 0.95 -6.89 5.21
N SER A 121 0.08 -5.91 5.39
CA SER A 121 -1.07 -5.69 4.49
C SER A 121 -0.66 -5.31 3.07
N VAL A 122 0.55 -4.78 2.88
CA VAL A 122 1.07 -4.36 1.57
C VAL A 122 1.16 -5.51 0.58
N PHE A 123 1.63 -6.69 1.03
CA PHE A 123 1.68 -7.88 0.19
C PHE A 123 0.29 -8.33 -0.26
N LEU A 124 -0.68 -8.31 0.66
CA LEU A 124 -2.07 -8.67 0.38
C LEU A 124 -2.72 -7.69 -0.60
N ILE A 125 -2.49 -6.39 -0.44
CA ILE A 125 -2.98 -5.35 -1.34
C ILE A 125 -2.40 -5.55 -2.75
N PHE A 126 -1.09 -5.81 -2.84
CA PHE A 126 -0.43 -6.06 -4.12
C PHE A 126 -0.99 -7.30 -4.83
N LEU A 127 -1.20 -8.40 -4.08
CA LEU A 127 -1.81 -9.62 -4.62
C LEU A 127 -3.22 -9.35 -5.17
N GLY A 128 -4.04 -8.60 -4.43
CA GLY A 128 -5.38 -8.21 -4.85
C GLY A 128 -5.39 -7.37 -6.14
N ILE A 129 -4.46 -6.43 -6.28
CA ILE A 129 -4.31 -5.61 -7.51
C ILE A 129 -3.98 -6.49 -8.72
N LEU A 130 -3.04 -7.42 -8.57
CA LEU A 130 -2.69 -8.34 -9.65
C LEU A 130 -3.86 -9.26 -10.03
N GLU A 131 -4.70 -9.64 -9.07
CA GLU A 131 -5.86 -10.50 -9.29
C GLU A 131 -7.01 -9.74 -9.97
N GLU A 132 -7.25 -8.47 -9.66
CA GLU A 132 -8.21 -7.64 -10.41
C GLU A 132 -7.78 -7.46 -11.88
N LEU A 133 -6.49 -7.20 -12.11
CA LEU A 133 -5.91 -7.20 -13.47
C LEU A 133 -6.00 -8.57 -14.14
N LYS A 134 -6.15 -9.64 -13.34
CA LYS A 134 -6.40 -10.99 -13.85
C LYS A 134 -7.84 -11.17 -14.37
N ILE A 135 -8.79 -10.55 -13.67
CA ILE A 135 -10.24 -10.68 -13.85
C ILE A 135 -10.78 -9.75 -14.95
N LEU A 136 -10.15 -8.61 -15.20
CA LEU A 136 -10.44 -7.72 -16.33
C LEU A 136 -10.14 -8.43 -17.68
N LYS A 137 -11.11 -9.23 -18.12
CA LYS A 137 -11.35 -9.72 -19.47
C LYS A 137 -12.58 -9.03 -20.03
#